data_AF-A0A127EQ99-F1
#
_entry.id   AF-A0A127EQ99-F1
#
_cell.length_a   1.000
_cell.length_b   1.000
_cell.length_c   1.000
_cell.angle_alpha   90.00
_cell.angle_beta   90.00
_cell.angle_gamma   90.00
#
_symmetry.space_group_name_H-M   'P 1'
#
loop_
_entity.id
_entity.type
_entity.pdbx_description
1 polymer ?
#
loop_
_entity_poly.entity_id
_entity_poly.type
_entity_poly.pdbx_seq_one_letter_code
_entity_poly.pdbx_strand_id
1 'polypeptide(L)'
;MMSDKKKELDPELQKFSDSYVEMFGHLPPLPSGRFAFSGEMNPEFLRDAERLRGKAFYNKTFDMKTTQLILFGMLLVEHNQIAAQAHASAARRAGATWEELHTVVELATATGALGPFNQGSALLNGMRDKEQGGS
;
A
#
# COMPACT_ATOMS: atom_id res chain seq x y z
N MET A 1 3.63 -25.18 -31.64
CA MET A 1 2.56 -25.02 -30.62
C MET A 1 2.93 -25.87 -29.42
N MET A 2 3.64 -25.29 -28.44
CA MET A 2 3.79 -25.93 -27.15
C MET A 2 2.50 -25.66 -26.37
N SER A 3 1.87 -26.72 -25.89
CA SER A 3 0.69 -26.66 -25.05
C SER A 3 1.03 -25.85 -23.79
N ASP A 4 0.42 -24.68 -23.61
CA ASP A 4 0.42 -23.92 -22.36
C ASP A 4 -0.35 -24.70 -21.30
N LYS A 5 0.27 -25.77 -20.77
CA LYS A 5 -0.15 -26.31 -19.49
C LYS A 5 0.23 -25.26 -18.46
N LYS A 6 -0.77 -24.47 -18.03
CA LYS A 6 -0.68 -23.58 -16.87
C LYS A 6 -0.05 -24.39 -15.74
N LYS A 7 1.22 -24.13 -15.44
CA LYS A 7 1.94 -24.87 -14.41
C LYS A 7 1.29 -24.48 -13.09
N GLU A 8 0.76 -25.46 -12.36
CA GLU A 8 0.15 -25.19 -11.06
C GLU A 8 1.20 -24.56 -10.13
N LEU A 9 0.79 -23.51 -9.41
CA LEU A 9 1.65 -22.87 -8.43
C LEU A 9 2.00 -23.87 -7.33
N ASP A 10 3.19 -23.69 -6.75
CA ASP A 10 3.54 -24.33 -5.49
C ASP A 10 2.43 -24.11 -4.44
N PRO A 11 2.08 -25.12 -3.61
CA PRO A 11 0.96 -25.00 -2.67
C PRO A 11 1.05 -23.82 -1.70
N GLU A 12 2.25 -23.39 -1.30
CA GLU A 12 2.41 -22.21 -0.44
C GLU A 12 2.13 -20.92 -1.23
N LEU A 13 2.62 -20.83 -2.47
CA LEU A 13 2.35 -19.71 -3.37
C LEU A 13 0.86 -19.61 -3.72
N GLN A 14 0.18 -20.74 -3.90
CA GLN A 14 -1.27 -20.76 -4.12
C GLN A 14 -2.01 -20.17 -2.91
N LYS A 15 -1.64 -20.57 -1.68
CA LYS A 15 -2.22 -19.98 -0.46
C LYS A 15 -2.00 -18.47 -0.36
N PHE A 16 -0.82 -17.98 -0.75
CA PHE A 16 -0.59 -16.53 -0.79
C PHE A 16 -1.50 -15.85 -1.82
N SER A 17 -1.62 -16.41 -3.02
CA SER A 17 -2.52 -15.91 -4.07
C SER A 17 -3.98 -15.85 -3.59
N ASP A 18 -4.45 -16.92 -2.94
CA ASP A 18 -5.81 -17.01 -2.40
C ASP A 18 -6.08 -15.92 -1.34
N SER A 19 -5.06 -15.55 -0.55
CA SER A 19 -5.17 -14.46 0.43
C SER A 19 -5.46 -13.08 -0.20
N TYR A 20 -5.09 -12.86 -1.47
CA TYR A 20 -5.49 -11.64 -2.19
C TYR A 20 -6.97 -11.68 -2.54
N VAL A 21 -7.48 -12.84 -2.98
CA VAL A 21 -8.91 -13.01 -3.28
C VAL A 21 -9.72 -12.82 -1.99
N GLU A 22 -9.26 -13.36 -0.87
CA GLU A 22 -9.90 -13.13 0.42
C GLU A 22 -9.94 -11.65 0.79
N MET A 23 -8.83 -10.92 0.62
CA MET A 23 -8.68 -9.50 0.99
C MET A 23 -9.35 -8.51 0.04
N PHE A 24 -9.25 -8.72 -1.28
CA PHE A 24 -9.74 -7.79 -2.31
C PHE A 24 -11.01 -8.26 -3.01
N GLY A 25 -11.40 -9.53 -2.87
CA GLY A 25 -12.53 -10.15 -3.57
C GLY A 25 -12.13 -10.72 -4.94
N HIS A 26 -10.93 -10.40 -5.42
CA HIS A 26 -10.31 -10.93 -6.62
C HIS A 26 -8.78 -10.85 -6.46
N LEU A 27 -8.02 -11.52 -7.32
CA LEU A 27 -6.57 -11.32 -7.40
C LEU A 27 -6.31 -10.06 -8.25
N PRO A 28 -5.69 -8.98 -7.72
CA PRO A 28 -5.46 -7.78 -8.52
C PRO A 28 -4.43 -8.03 -9.64
N PRO A 29 -4.46 -7.26 -10.76
CA PRO A 29 -3.61 -7.53 -11.93
C PRO A 29 -2.11 -7.55 -11.64
N LEU A 30 -1.61 -6.64 -10.80
CA LEU A 30 -0.19 -6.54 -10.49
C LEU A 30 0.32 -7.76 -9.68
N PRO A 31 -0.29 -8.14 -8.53
CA PRO A 31 0.00 -9.42 -7.89
C PRO A 31 -0.19 -10.63 -8.82
N SER A 32 -1.23 -10.65 -9.66
CA SER A 32 -1.43 -11.74 -10.63
C SER A 32 -0.24 -11.90 -11.57
N GLY A 33 0.26 -10.79 -12.12
CA GLY A 33 1.45 -10.80 -12.97
C GLY A 33 2.70 -11.25 -12.20
N ARG A 34 2.85 -10.81 -10.95
CA ARG A 34 3.96 -11.25 -10.08
C ARG A 34 3.92 -12.76 -9.82
N PHE A 35 2.76 -13.33 -9.47
CA PHE A 35 2.64 -14.77 -9.27
C PHE A 35 2.94 -15.56 -10.55
N ALA A 36 2.40 -15.12 -11.69
CA ALA A 36 2.61 -15.81 -12.96
C ALA A 36 4.08 -15.77 -13.39
N PHE A 37 4.68 -14.59 -13.44
CA PHE A 37 6.04 -14.42 -13.96
C PHE A 37 7.11 -14.80 -12.93
N SER A 38 7.05 -14.25 -11.71
CA SER A 38 8.08 -14.52 -10.70
C SER A 38 7.97 -15.94 -10.14
N GLY A 39 6.80 -16.57 -10.18
CA GLY A 39 6.63 -17.98 -9.81
C GLY A 39 7.39 -18.92 -10.76
N GLU A 40 7.52 -18.55 -12.03
CA GLU A 40 8.33 -19.30 -13.00
C GLU A 40 9.82 -18.98 -12.89
N MET A 41 10.16 -17.70 -12.71
CA MET A 41 11.55 -17.23 -12.76
C MET A 41 12.34 -17.50 -11.48
N ASN A 42 11.73 -17.25 -10.31
CA ASN A 42 12.36 -17.46 -9.00
C ASN A 42 11.29 -17.65 -7.91
N PRO A 43 10.73 -18.87 -7.79
CA PRO A 43 9.64 -19.15 -6.86
C PRO A 43 10.06 -19.02 -5.39
N GLU A 44 11.34 -19.19 -5.06
CA GLU A 44 11.85 -19.00 -3.70
C GLU A 44 11.81 -17.52 -3.29
N PHE A 45 12.34 -16.64 -4.15
CA PHE A 45 12.28 -15.21 -3.89
C PHE A 45 10.83 -14.70 -3.84
N LEU A 46 9.94 -15.23 -4.69
CA LEU A 46 8.51 -14.90 -4.62
C LEU A 46 7.91 -15.31 -3.27
N ARG A 47 8.23 -16.51 -2.75
CA ARG A 47 7.78 -16.94 -1.41
C ARG A 47 8.25 -15.96 -0.34
N ASP A 48 9.50 -15.53 -0.39
CA ASP A 48 10.02 -14.59 0.60
C ASP A 48 9.36 -13.21 0.51
N ALA A 49 9.09 -12.72 -0.70
CA ALA A 49 8.34 -11.49 -0.91
C ALA A 49 6.90 -11.57 -0.36
N GLU A 50 6.20 -12.68 -0.61
CA GLU A 50 4.84 -12.87 -0.08
C GLU A 50 4.82 -13.09 1.43
N ARG A 51 5.85 -13.73 2.01
CA ARG A 51 6.03 -13.82 3.47
C ARG A 51 6.29 -12.47 4.09
N LEU A 52 7.10 -11.61 3.46
CA LEU A 52 7.32 -10.24 3.91
C LEU A 52 6.00 -9.48 3.94
N ARG A 53 5.25 -9.50 2.83
CA ARG A 53 3.93 -8.85 2.76
C ARG A 53 2.98 -9.43 3.80
N GLY A 54 2.88 -10.75 3.90
CA GLY A 54 1.98 -11.44 4.82
C GLY A 54 2.24 -11.07 6.27
N LYS A 55 3.51 -11.03 6.71
CA LYS A 55 3.90 -10.61 8.07
C LYS A 55 3.54 -9.16 8.37
N ALA A 56 3.65 -8.26 7.38
CA ALA A 56 3.27 -6.86 7.56
C ALA A 56 1.75 -6.68 7.61
N PHE A 57 1.02 -7.31 6.68
CA PHE A 57 -0.41 -7.06 6.48
C PHE A 57 -1.28 -7.84 7.48
N TYR A 58 -0.90 -9.07 7.83
CA TYR A 58 -1.59 -9.89 8.82
C TYR A 58 -0.86 -9.84 10.16
N ASN A 59 -0.81 -8.65 10.75
CA ASN A 59 -0.18 -8.41 12.03
C ASN A 59 -1.18 -8.54 13.21
N LYS A 60 -0.66 -8.61 14.44
CA LYS A 60 -1.48 -8.74 15.66
C LYS A 60 -1.86 -7.40 16.30
N THR A 61 -1.30 -6.29 15.80
CA THR A 61 -1.43 -4.96 16.40
C THR A 61 -2.66 -4.23 15.86
N PHE A 62 -2.93 -4.36 14.57
CA PHE A 62 -4.05 -3.72 13.89
C PHE A 62 -4.96 -4.77 13.27
N ASP A 63 -6.27 -4.52 13.32
CA ASP A 63 -7.23 -5.29 12.56
C ASP A 63 -7.09 -5.05 11.05
N MET A 64 -7.80 -5.85 10.26
CA MET A 64 -7.76 -5.73 8.80
C MET A 64 -8.24 -4.34 8.36
N LYS A 65 -9.33 -3.83 8.96
CA LYS A 65 -9.87 -2.51 8.64
C LYS A 65 -8.82 -1.41 8.78
N THR A 66 -8.18 -1.34 9.94
CA THR A 66 -7.15 -0.34 10.27
C THR A 66 -5.94 -0.49 9.37
N THR A 67 -5.47 -1.72 9.14
CA THR A 67 -4.35 -2.00 8.25
C THR A 67 -4.62 -1.50 6.82
N GLN A 68 -5.81 -1.75 6.28
CA GLN A 68 -6.18 -1.32 4.94
C GLN A 68 -6.38 0.20 4.83
N LEU A 69 -6.91 0.86 5.87
CA LEU A 69 -7.02 2.32 5.91
C LEU A 69 -5.65 3.02 5.91
N ILE A 70 -4.69 2.48 6.66
CA ILE A 70 -3.30 2.97 6.66
C ILE A 70 -2.68 2.82 5.27
N LEU A 71 -2.77 1.62 4.68
CA LEU A 71 -2.23 1.35 3.34
C LEU A 71 -2.87 2.21 2.26
N PHE A 72 -4.19 2.44 2.34
CA PHE A 72 -4.89 3.39 1.46
C PHE A 72 -4.27 4.78 1.52
N GLY A 73 -4.06 5.32 2.73
CA GLY A 73 -3.44 6.63 2.92
C GLY A 73 -2.01 6.70 2.40
N MET A 74 -1.17 5.70 2.72
CA MET A 74 0.22 5.64 2.25
C MET A 74 0.29 5.63 0.72
N LEU A 75 -0.52 4.80 0.07
CA LEU A 75 -0.52 4.67 -1.40
C LEU A 75 -1.10 5.89 -2.10
N LEU A 76 -2.03 6.62 -1.47
CA LEU A 76 -2.47 7.93 -1.97
C LEU A 76 -1.33 8.94 -2.00
N VAL A 77 -0.55 9.02 -0.91
CA VAL A 77 0.60 9.93 -0.80
C VAL A 77 1.73 9.53 -1.77
N GLU A 78 1.90 8.24 -2.03
CA GLU A 78 2.82 7.72 -3.06
C GLU A 78 2.31 7.89 -4.50
N HIS A 79 1.14 8.53 -4.69
CA HIS A 79 0.49 8.70 -5.99
C HIS A 79 0.17 7.39 -6.74
N ASN A 80 0.01 6.29 -5.99
CA ASN A 80 -0.32 4.98 -6.54
C ASN A 80 -1.84 4.74 -6.51
N GLN A 81 -2.55 5.35 -7.46
CA GLN A 81 -4.02 5.35 -7.52
C GLN A 81 -4.63 3.94 -7.60
N ILE A 82 -4.03 3.04 -8.38
CA ILE A 82 -4.55 1.68 -8.59
C ILE A 82 -4.48 0.89 -7.28
N ALA A 83 -3.35 0.95 -6.59
CA ALA A 83 -3.20 0.26 -5.31
C ALA A 83 -4.04 0.93 -4.21
N ALA A 84 -4.07 2.26 -4.16
CA ALA A 84 -4.91 3.01 -3.23
C ALA A 84 -6.39 2.61 -3.37
N GLN A 85 -6.91 2.50 -4.59
CA GLN A 85 -8.28 2.05 -4.84
C GLN A 85 -8.52 0.61 -4.35
N ALA A 86 -7.58 -0.31 -4.58
CA ALA A 86 -7.68 -1.67 -4.09
C ALA A 86 -7.74 -1.73 -2.56
N HIS A 87 -6.90 -0.93 -1.88
CA HIS A 87 -6.85 -0.86 -0.43
C HIS A 87 -8.06 -0.16 0.19
N ALA A 88 -8.59 0.90 -0.43
CA ALA A 88 -9.87 1.47 -0.03
C ALA A 88 -11.02 0.45 -0.12
N SER A 89 -11.04 -0.33 -1.21
CA SER A 89 -12.04 -1.39 -1.42
C SER A 89 -11.91 -2.51 -0.39
N ALA A 90 -10.68 -2.93 -0.05
CA ALA A 90 -10.43 -3.92 1.00
C ALA A 90 -10.85 -3.40 2.39
N ALA A 91 -10.58 -2.12 2.69
CA ALA A 91 -11.06 -1.49 3.93
C ALA A 91 -12.59 -1.52 4.02
N ARG A 92 -13.30 -1.20 2.93
CA ARG A 92 -14.77 -1.30 2.86
C ARG A 92 -15.27 -2.71 3.15
N ARG A 93 -14.64 -3.73 2.55
CA ARG A 93 -14.99 -5.14 2.79
C ARG A 93 -14.73 -5.56 4.24
N ALA A 94 -13.73 -4.97 4.89
CA ALA A 94 -13.45 -5.15 6.31
C ALA A 94 -14.34 -4.29 7.25
N GLY A 95 -15.33 -3.57 6.71
CA GLY A 95 -16.30 -2.81 7.49
C GLY A 95 -15.96 -1.33 7.70
N ALA A 96 -14.98 -0.77 6.99
CA ALA A 96 -14.74 0.67 7.01
C ALA A 96 -15.95 1.44 6.46
N THR A 97 -16.27 2.56 7.10
CA THR A 97 -17.28 3.54 6.69
C THR A 97 -16.75 4.48 5.60
N TRP A 98 -17.63 5.29 4.99
CA TRP A 98 -17.19 6.24 3.97
C TRP A 98 -16.52 7.45 4.63
N GLU A 99 -16.99 7.79 5.82
CA GLU A 99 -16.44 8.79 6.72
C GLU A 99 -14.99 8.43 7.09
N GLU A 100 -14.71 7.19 7.50
CA GLU A 100 -13.33 6.74 7.77
C GLU A 100 -12.41 6.87 6.55
N LEU A 101 -12.89 6.50 5.35
CA LEU A 101 -12.11 6.66 4.12
C LEU A 101 -11.88 8.14 3.77
N HIS A 102 -12.90 8.98 3.91
CA HIS A 102 -12.77 10.41 3.65
C HIS A 102 -11.80 11.07 4.64
N THR A 103 -11.84 10.68 5.91
CA THR A 103 -10.85 11.13 6.90
C THR A 103 -9.43 10.74 6.50
N VAL A 104 -9.20 9.55 5.93
CA VAL A 104 -7.87 9.20 5.37
C VAL A 104 -7.47 10.13 4.23
N VAL A 105 -8.40 10.55 3.37
CA VAL A 105 -8.14 11.54 2.29
C VAL A 105 -7.78 12.92 2.85
N GLU A 106 -8.49 13.38 3.88
CA GLU A 106 -8.20 14.64 4.59
C GLU A 106 -6.79 14.60 5.19
N LEU A 107 -6.44 13.49 5.87
CA LEU A 107 -5.11 13.29 6.44
C LEU A 107 -4.02 13.26 5.36
N ALA A 108 -4.21 12.51 4.29
CA ALA A 108 -3.26 12.46 3.17
C ALA A 108 -3.05 13.85 2.54
N THR A 109 -4.14 14.60 2.34
CA THR A 109 -4.11 15.97 1.83
C THR A 109 -3.30 16.89 2.74
N ALA A 110 -3.55 16.84 4.06
CA ALA A 110 -2.80 17.64 5.04
C ALA A 110 -1.30 17.33 5.00
N THR A 111 -0.91 16.05 4.90
CA THR A 111 0.52 15.68 4.82
C THR A 111 1.22 16.23 3.58
N GLY A 112 0.52 16.29 2.43
CA GLY A 112 1.04 16.92 1.22
C GLY A 112 1.11 18.44 1.31
N ALA A 113 0.04 19.08 1.79
CA ALA A 113 -0.07 20.54 1.83
C ALA A 113 0.83 21.21 2.87
N LEU A 114 1.04 20.58 4.02
CA LEU A 114 1.84 21.15 5.10
C LEU A 114 3.34 21.14 4.81
N GLY A 115 3.83 20.29 3.88
CA GLY A 115 5.25 20.24 3.51
C GLY A 115 5.80 21.60 3.06
N PRO A 116 5.25 22.21 1.99
CA PRO A 116 5.64 23.55 1.56
C PRO A 116 5.43 24.63 2.63
N PHE A 117 4.33 24.57 3.39
CA PHE A 117 4.05 25.55 4.43
C PHE A 117 5.08 25.52 5.56
N ASN A 118 5.45 24.32 6.03
CA ASN A 118 6.45 24.13 7.07
C ASN A 118 7.83 24.56 6.59
N GLN A 119 8.26 24.09 5.41
CA GLN A 119 9.59 24.40 4.87
C GLN A 119 9.73 25.88 4.52
N GLY A 120 8.72 26.45 3.87
CA GLY A 120 8.69 27.87 3.50
C GLY A 120 8.72 28.76 4.72
N SER A 121 7.89 28.48 5.72
CA SER A 121 7.85 29.28 6.96
C SER A 121 9.18 29.22 7.72
N ALA A 122 9.80 28.04 7.83
CA ALA A 122 11.10 27.89 8.49
C ALA A 122 12.21 28.63 7.73
N LEU A 123 12.22 28.54 6.39
CA LEU A 123 13.18 29.24 5.54
C LEU A 123 13.05 30.76 5.68
N LEU A 124 11.83 31.30 5.60
CA LEU A 124 11.57 32.73 5.75
C LEU A 124 11.92 33.24 7.14
N ASN A 125 11.65 32.45 8.19
CA ASN A 125 12.09 32.79 9.54
C ASN A 125 13.62 32.91 9.61
N GLY A 126 14.35 31.92 9.09
CA GLY A 126 15.82 31.96 9.08
C GLY A 126 16.41 33.11 8.26
N MET A 127 15.72 33.57 7.21
CA MET A 127 16.12 34.78 6.48
C MET A 127 15.93 36.04 7.33
N ARG A 128 14.76 36.19 7.95
CA ARG A 128 14.44 37.32 8.84
C ARG A 128 15.44 37.44 10.00
N ASP A 129 15.80 36.32 10.62
CA ASP A 129 16.73 36.32 11.76
C ASP A 129 18.13 36.83 11.35
N LYS A 130 18.59 36.46 10.14
CA LYS A 130 19.86 36.94 9.57
C LYS A 130 19.84 38.43 9.24
N GLU A 131 18.72 38.95 8.72
CA GLU A 131 18.55 40.38 8.43
C GLU A 131 18.58 41.25 9.68
N GLN A 132 18.11 40.72 10.81
CA GLN A 132 18.04 41.45 12.10
C GLN A 132 19.34 41.39 12.91
N GLY A 133 20.42 40.83 12.36
CA GLY A 133 21.72 40.74 13.03
C GLY A 133 21.80 39.64 14.09
N GLY A 134 20.93 38.64 14.04
CA GLY A 134 21.12 37.41 14.80
C GLY A 134 22.32 36.63 14.25
N SER A 135 23.37 36.52 15.06
CA SER A 135 24.58 35.72 14.77
C SER A 135 24.28 34.27 14.43
#